data_AF-A0A9W4I6M7-F1
#
_entry.id   AF-A0A9W4I6M7-F1
#
_cell.length_a   1.000
_cell.length_b   1.000
_cell.length_c   1.000
_cell.angle_alpha   90.00
_cell.angle_beta   90.00
_cell.angle_gamma   90.00
#
_symmetry.space_group_name_H-M   'P 1'
#
loop_
_entity.id
_entity.type
_entity.pdbx_description
1 polymer ?
#
loop_
_entity_poly.entity_id
_entity_poly.type
_entity_poly.pdbx_seq_one_letter_code
_entity_poly.pdbx_strand_id
1 'polypeptide(L)' 'MLDQYGVVDEVRNRRYLLEKTQHLVGGFGKGPGDPPDLLHSYFGMVSLAFQGEAGLRAVDPTMGTTERTVRHLKSLPWQ' A
#
# COMPACT_ATOMS: atom_id res chain seq x y z
N MET A 1 11.08 2.93 0.09
CA MET A 1 11.95 1.73 -0.01
C MET A 1 13.37 2.20 -0.23
N LEU A 2 14.38 1.45 0.23
CA LEU A 2 15.80 1.80 0.14
C LEU A 2 16.36 1.72 -1.30
N ASP A 3 15.59 2.15 -2.30
CA ASP A 3 15.90 2.02 -3.73
C ASP A 3 16.13 0.57 -4.20
N GLN A 4 15.43 -0.38 -3.58
CA GLN A 4 15.57 -1.82 -3.84
C GLN A 4 14.22 -2.47 -4.18
N TYR A 5 13.30 -1.75 -4.84
CA TYR A 5 11.99 -2.32 -5.16
C TYR A 5 12.07 -3.59 -6.03
N GLY A 6 13.07 -3.67 -6.91
CA GLY A 6 13.29 -4.82 -7.81
C GLY A 6 13.61 -6.15 -7.11
N VAL A 7 13.81 -6.18 -5.80
CA VAL A 7 13.98 -7.43 -5.04
C VAL A 7 12.65 -8.07 -4.61
N VAL A 8 11.53 -7.39 -4.84
CA VAL A 8 10.19 -7.87 -4.48
C VAL A 8 9.63 -8.76 -5.59
N ASP A 9 9.21 -9.98 -5.24
CA ASP A 9 8.37 -10.80 -6.12
C ASP A 9 6.93 -10.27 -6.08
N GLU A 10 6.59 -9.42 -7.06
CA GLU A 10 5.32 -8.72 -7.08
C GLU A 10 4.12 -9.68 -7.13
N VAL A 11 4.21 -10.74 -7.92
CA VAL A 11 3.13 -11.71 -8.13
C VAL A 11 2.83 -12.45 -6.83
N ARG A 12 3.87 -12.92 -6.13
CA ARG A 12 3.69 -13.61 -4.85
C ARG A 12 3.21 -12.67 -3.75
N ASN A 13 3.71 -11.44 -3.72
CA ASN A 13 3.27 -10.44 -2.74
C ASN A 13 1.79 -10.08 -2.93
N ARG A 14 1.38 -9.79 -4.18
CA ARG A 14 -0.03 -9.50 -4.52
C ARG A 14 -0.95 -10.65 -4.08
N ARG A 15 -0.57 -11.88 -4.42
CA ARG A 15 -1.32 -13.08 -4.05
C ARG A 15 -1.43 -13.24 -2.53
N TYR A 16 -0.33 -13.05 -1.80
CA TYR A 16 -0.35 -13.14 -0.34
C TYR A 16 -1.30 -12.10 0.28
N LEU A 17 -1.25 -10.85 -0.18
CA LEU A 17 -2.12 -9.79 0.33
C LEU A 17 -3.59 -10.10 0.06
N LEU A 18 -3.96 -10.39 -1.18
CA LEU A 18 -5.37 -10.56 -1.57
C LEU A 18 -5.97 -11.91 -1.15
N GLU A 19 -5.19 -12.99 -1.13
CA GLU A 19 -5.73 -14.33 -0.87
C GLU A 19 -5.48 -14.83 0.56
N LYS A 20 -4.54 -14.21 1.30
CA LYS A 20 -4.17 -14.70 2.64
C LYS A 20 -4.47 -13.69 3.74
N THR A 21 -4.24 -12.40 3.53
CA THR A 21 -4.40 -11.41 4.60
C THR A 21 -5.62 -10.50 4.45
N GLN A 22 -6.20 -10.40 3.25
CA GLN A 22 -7.47 -9.70 3.05
C GLN A 22 -8.61 -10.43 3.78
N HIS A 23 -9.39 -9.69 4.54
CA HIS A 23 -10.47 -10.25 5.35
C HIS A 23 -11.83 -10.15 4.64
N LEU A 24 -12.73 -11.11 4.89
CA LEU A 24 -14.06 -11.19 4.26
C LEU A 24 -14.93 -9.94 4.51
N VAL A 25 -14.77 -9.31 5.68
CA VAL A 25 -15.51 -8.09 6.06
C VAL A 25 -14.86 -6.80 5.53
N GLY A 26 -13.77 -6.91 4.77
CA GLY A 26 -12.93 -5.80 4.32
C GLY A 26 -11.70 -5.59 5.20
N GLY A 27 -10.71 -4.88 4.64
CA GLY A 27 -9.42 -4.64 5.28
C GLY A 27 -8.44 -5.81 5.17
N PHE A 28 -7.26 -5.63 5.78
CA PHE A 28 -6.19 -6.62 5.84
C PHE A 28 -5.75 -6.84 7.29
N GLY A 29 -5.48 -8.09 7.64
CA GLY A 29 -4.88 -8.49 8.92
C GLY A 29 -3.36 -8.53 8.88
N LYS A 30 -2.73 -8.65 10.06
CA LYS A 30 -1.27 -8.82 10.20
C LYS A 30 -0.75 -10.06 9.48
N GLY A 31 -1.47 -11.16 9.63
CA GLY A 31 -1.21 -12.43 8.98
C GLY A 31 -2.50 -13.17 8.61
N PRO A 32 -2.38 -14.37 8.05
CA PRO A 32 -3.54 -15.13 7.63
C PRO A 32 -4.41 -15.54 8.81
N GLY A 33 -5.70 -15.20 8.74
CA GLY A 33 -6.68 -15.48 9.80
C GLY A 33 -6.72 -14.45 10.92
N ASP A 34 -5.82 -13.46 10.93
CA ASP A 34 -5.90 -12.36 11.88
C ASP A 34 -7.08 -11.42 11.52
N PRO A 35 -7.74 -10.82 12.54
CA PRO A 35 -8.71 -9.76 12.29
C PRO A 35 -8.08 -8.58 11.54
N PRO A 36 -8.85 -7.87 10.69
CA PRO A 36 -8.33 -6.69 10.01
C PRO A 36 -8.17 -5.53 10.98
N ASP A 37 -7.14 -4.72 10.78
CA ASP A 37 -6.93 -3.47 11.50
C ASP A 37 -6.51 -2.33 10.56
N LEU A 38 -6.53 -1.09 11.06
CA LEU A 38 -6.24 0.10 10.26
C LEU A 38 -4.81 0.10 9.71
N LEU A 39 -3.84 -0.37 10.50
CA LEU A 39 -2.43 -0.31 10.15
C LEU A 39 -2.11 -1.27 9.01
N HIS A 40 -2.51 -2.53 9.14
CA HIS A 40 -2.27 -3.55 8.13
C HIS A 40 -3.16 -3.33 6.91
N SER A 41 -4.38 -2.80 7.09
CA SER A 41 -5.22 -2.40 5.96
C SER A 41 -4.57 -1.29 5.14
N TYR A 42 -4.02 -0.28 5.79
CA TYR A 42 -3.32 0.81 5.13
C TYR A 42 -2.09 0.31 4.36
N PHE A 43 -1.21 -0.44 5.04
CA PHE A 43 0.02 -0.91 4.40
C PHE A 43 -0.21 -2.02 3.36
N GLY A 44 -1.27 -2.82 3.49
CA GLY A 44 -1.72 -3.74 2.44
C GLY A 44 -2.08 -2.99 1.17
N MET A 45 -2.88 -1.92 1.28
CA MET A 45 -3.20 -1.05 0.13
C MET A 45 -1.97 -0.34 -0.44
N VAL A 46 -1.07 0.19 0.40
CA VAL A 46 0.16 0.84 -0.07
C VAL A 46 1.05 -0.15 -0.83
N SER A 47 1.19 -1.38 -0.33
CA SER A 47 1.96 -2.44 -1.00
C SER A 47 1.38 -2.78 -2.38
N LEU A 48 0.06 -2.92 -2.48
CA LEU A 48 -0.65 -3.10 -3.76
C LEU A 48 -0.50 -1.88 -4.68
N ALA A 49 -0.55 -0.66 -4.13
CA ALA A 49 -0.39 0.56 -4.92
C ALA A 49 1.02 0.69 -5.53
N PHE A 50 2.07 0.23 -4.84
CA PHE A 50 3.42 0.17 -5.42
C PHE A 50 3.49 -0.77 -6.63
N GLN A 51 2.64 -1.80 -6.67
CA GLN A 51 2.53 -2.75 -7.79
C GLN A 51 1.62 -2.25 -8.91
N GLY A 52 1.05 -1.05 -8.79
CA GLY A 52 0.10 -0.52 -9.77
C GLY A 52 -1.26 -1.20 -9.76
N GLU A 53 -1.70 -1.74 -8.61
CA GLU A 53 -3.01 -2.39 -8.48
C GLU A 53 -4.15 -1.50 -9.00
N ALA A 54 -5.02 -2.08 -9.83
CA ALA A 54 -6.12 -1.37 -10.46
C ALA A 54 -7.06 -0.74 -9.40
N GLY A 55 -7.41 0.53 -9.63
CA GLY A 55 -8.27 1.28 -8.71
C GLY A 55 -7.53 1.96 -7.55
N LEU A 56 -6.24 1.67 -7.35
CA LEU A 56 -5.40 2.40 -6.39
C LEU A 56 -4.60 3.51 -7.09
N ARG A 57 -4.36 4.60 -6.35
CA ARG A 57 -3.49 5.69 -6.82
C ARG A 57 -2.04 5.38 -6.48
N ALA A 58 -1.12 5.83 -7.32
CA ALA A 58 0.31 5.78 -7.04
C ALA A 58 0.65 6.44 -5.69
N VAL A 59 1.54 5.79 -4.95
CA VAL A 59 2.00 6.20 -3.62
C VAL A 59 3.44 6.68 -3.72
N ASP A 60 3.69 7.85 -3.12
CA ASP A 60 5.04 8.34 -2.91
C ASP A 60 5.73 7.48 -1.83
N PRO A 61 6.82 6.78 -2.16
CA PRO A 61 7.45 5.82 -1.25
C PRO A 61 8.21 6.48 -0.09
N THR A 62 8.41 7.80 -0.12
CA THR A 62 9.10 8.57 0.94
C THR A 62 8.10 9.04 1.99
N MET A 63 6.97 9.60 1.54
CA MET A 63 5.92 10.13 2.40
C MET A 63 4.90 9.06 2.80
N GLY A 64 4.93 7.90 2.12
CA GLY A 64 4.01 6.80 2.34
C GLY A 64 2.56 7.13 2.00
N THR A 65 2.28 8.23 1.29
CA THR A 65 0.93 8.69 0.92
C THR A 65 0.80 8.87 -0.59
N THR A 66 -0.39 9.11 -1.11
CA THR A 66 -0.58 9.26 -2.57
C THR A 66 0.25 10.42 -3.14
N GLU A 67 0.77 10.25 -4.35
CA GLU A 67 1.46 11.34 -5.07
C GLU A 67 0.57 12.60 -5.22
N ARG A 68 -0.75 12.43 -5.25
CA ARG A 68 -1.71 13.53 -5.22
C ARG A 68 -1.56 14.37 -3.94
N THR A 69 -1.49 13.71 -2.78
CA THR A 69 -1.29 14.38 -1.49
C THR A 69 0.04 15.11 -1.48
N VAL A 70 1.12 14.46 -1.94
CA VAL A 70 2.45 15.08 -2.01
C VAL A 70 2.46 16.30 -2.93
N ARG A 71 1.86 16.21 -4.13
CA ARG A 71 1.72 17.36 -5.04
C ARG A 71 0.93 18.50 -4.42
N HIS A 72 -0.15 18.19 -3.70
CA HIS A 72 -0.91 19.22 -3.00
C HIS A 72 -0.07 19.89 -1.92
N LEU A 73 0.62 19.12 -1.08
CA LEU A 73 1.53 19.66 -0.06
C LEU A 73 2.60 20.58 -0.68
N LYS A 74 3.09 20.24 -1.87
CA LYS A 74 4.05 21.05 -2.64
C LYS A 74 3.49 22.34 -3.24
N SER A 75 2.18 22.43 -3.43
CA SER A 75 1.53 23.64 -3.96
C SER A 75 1.22 24.70 -2.91
N LEU A 76 1.44 24.39 -1.63
CA LEU A 76 1.02 25.24 -0.53
C LEU A 76 2.06 26.36 -0.31
N PRO A 77 1.62 27.58 0.06
CA PRO A 77 2.46 28.78 0.06
C PRO A 77 3.56 28.81 1.14
N TRP A 78 3.61 27.79 1.99
CA TRP A 78 4.58 27.64 3.07
C TRP A 78 5.74 26.70 2.72
N GLN A 79 5.78 26.16 1.50
CA GLN A 79 7.01 25.57 0.94
C GLN A 79 7.89 26.65 0.34
#